data_AF-V2XY37-F1
#
_entry.id   AF-V2XY37-F1
#
_cell.length_a   1.000
_cell.length_b   1.000
_cell.length_c   1.000
_cell.angle_alpha   90.00
_cell.angle_beta   90.00
_cell.angle_gamma   90.00
#
_symmetry.space_group_name_H-M   'P 1'
#
loop_
_entity.id
_entity.type
_entity.pdbx_description
1 polymer ?
#
loop_
_entity_poly.entity_id
_entity_poly.type
_entity_poly.pdbx_seq_one_letter_code
_entity_poly.pdbx_strand_id
1 'polypeptide(L)'
;MPDKLIHTFRAMHHAMGIVPNLEHLRINMGWCITPELLKQICVLFPGLRILELQGIRYFNRGGEPESDLYTFATTLSQLHYLESLKLAVELKEDPYRDDGLRKIGSVDESSQTWANTLATRIPALRSVAFEIRAHTGKSIGSRSLVGEPLWLWYFLSHKRDKHVMRRSDEPLDWDFLDKSFRW
;
A
#
# COMPACT_ATOMS: atom_id res chain seq x y z
N MET A 1 14.86 -0.77 3.85
CA MET A 1 15.32 -2.17 3.70
C MET A 1 14.10 -3.11 3.74
N PRO A 2 13.46 -3.32 2.58
CA PRO A 2 12.36 -4.29 2.42
C PRO A 2 12.73 -5.69 2.92
N ASP A 3 13.99 -6.10 2.74
CA ASP A 3 14.50 -7.42 3.16
C ASP A 3 14.38 -7.67 4.67
N LYS A 4 14.56 -6.63 5.51
CA LYS A 4 14.41 -6.77 6.97
C LYS A 4 12.94 -7.00 7.35
N LEU A 5 12.00 -6.35 6.65
CA LEU A 5 10.57 -6.57 6.85
C LEU A 5 10.16 -7.96 6.37
N ILE A 6 10.63 -8.37 5.18
CA ILE A 6 10.41 -9.72 4.66
C ILE A 6 10.95 -10.77 5.64
N HIS A 7 12.15 -10.55 6.20
CA HIS A 7 12.72 -11.44 7.21
C HIS A 7 11.89 -11.46 8.50
N THR A 8 11.37 -10.31 8.93
CA THR A 8 10.48 -10.20 10.10
C THR A 8 9.19 -10.99 9.88
N PHE A 9 8.52 -10.81 8.74
CA PHE A 9 7.32 -11.58 8.41
C PHE A 9 7.62 -13.08 8.29
N ARG A 10 8.73 -13.48 7.68
CA ARG A 10 9.15 -14.89 7.67
C ARG A 10 9.37 -15.43 9.08
N ALA A 11 10.06 -14.68 9.94
CA ALA A 11 10.29 -15.07 11.33
C ALA A 11 8.97 -15.18 12.11
N MET A 12 8.02 -14.26 11.91
CA MET A 12 6.68 -14.34 12.48
C MET A 12 5.93 -15.56 11.98
N HIS A 13 5.99 -15.87 10.68
CA HIS A 13 5.39 -17.08 10.13
C HIS A 13 5.96 -18.34 10.79
N HIS A 14 7.26 -18.37 11.05
CA HIS A 14 7.89 -19.47 11.78
C HIS A 14 7.50 -19.53 13.26
N ALA A 15 7.35 -18.38 13.93
CA ALA A 15 7.12 -18.32 15.37
C ALA A 15 5.63 -18.46 15.76
N MET A 16 4.74 -17.86 14.98
CA MET A 16 3.31 -17.73 15.29
C MET A 16 2.41 -18.54 14.35
N GLY A 17 2.94 -19.00 13.21
CA GLY A 17 2.11 -19.58 12.15
C GLY A 17 1.21 -18.54 11.48
N ILE A 18 0.17 -19.02 10.79
CA ILE A 18 -0.85 -18.18 10.15
C ILE A 18 -1.73 -17.56 11.23
N VAL A 19 -2.05 -16.28 11.10
CA VAL A 19 -2.90 -15.49 11.99
C VAL A 19 -4.20 -15.12 11.25
N PRO A 20 -5.17 -16.04 11.12
CA PRO A 20 -6.34 -15.85 10.27
C PRO A 20 -7.36 -14.87 10.84
N ASN A 21 -7.32 -14.58 12.15
CA ASN A 21 -8.32 -13.73 12.81
C ASN A 21 -7.95 -12.24 12.77
N LEU A 22 -6.76 -11.88 12.28
CA LEU A 22 -6.40 -10.46 12.17
C LEU A 22 -7.17 -9.84 11.01
N GLU A 23 -8.10 -8.95 11.33
CA GLU A 23 -8.94 -8.28 10.33
C GLU A 23 -8.37 -6.93 9.89
N HIS A 24 -7.57 -6.27 10.72
CA HIS A 24 -6.97 -4.96 10.43
C HIS A 24 -5.46 -5.00 10.69
N LEU A 25 -4.68 -4.75 9.64
CA LEU A 25 -3.24 -4.54 9.73
C LEU A 25 -2.86 -3.16 9.20
N ARG A 26 -2.17 -2.38 10.04
CA ARG A 26 -1.51 -1.14 9.64
C ARG A 26 0.00 -1.29 9.76
N ILE A 27 0.71 -0.89 8.70
CA ILE A 27 2.16 -0.86 8.65
C ILE A 27 2.58 0.54 8.21
N ASN A 28 3.26 1.26 9.09
CA ASN A 28 3.95 2.50 8.74
C ASN A 28 5.37 2.16 8.26
N MET A 29 5.61 2.36 6.97
CA MET A 29 6.90 2.13 6.34
C MET A 29 7.62 3.47 6.08
N GLY A 30 8.79 3.40 5.48
CA GLY A 30 9.53 4.59 5.02
C GLY A 30 9.88 4.54 3.54
N TRP A 31 9.41 3.49 2.84
CA TRP A 31 9.84 2.96 1.54
C TRP A 31 8.60 2.44 0.81
N CYS A 32 8.63 2.31 -0.52
CA CYS A 32 7.52 1.69 -1.24
C CYS A 32 7.33 0.22 -0.84
N ILE A 33 6.07 -0.21 -0.79
CA ILE A 33 5.73 -1.63 -0.67
C ILE A 33 6.24 -2.38 -1.92
N THR A 34 6.77 -3.60 -1.74
CA THR A 34 7.11 -4.51 -2.84
C THR A 34 6.13 -5.69 -2.93
N PRO A 35 5.97 -6.33 -4.10
CA PRO A 35 5.10 -7.50 -4.23
C PRO A 35 5.49 -8.67 -3.32
N GLU A 36 6.78 -8.87 -3.06
CA GLU A 36 7.28 -9.95 -2.20
C GLU A 36 6.85 -9.76 -0.75
N LEU A 37 6.95 -8.52 -0.25
CA LEU A 37 6.48 -8.17 1.08
C LEU A 37 4.96 -8.38 1.19
N LEU A 38 4.23 -7.95 0.16
CA LEU A 38 2.78 -8.14 0.09
C LEU A 38 2.39 -9.62 0.12
N LYS A 39 3.14 -10.47 -0.58
CA LYS A 39 2.93 -11.92 -0.57
C LYS A 39 3.10 -12.51 0.82
N GLN A 40 4.07 -12.04 1.60
CA GLN A 40 4.23 -12.51 2.99
C GLN A 40 3.04 -12.11 3.87
N ILE A 41 2.54 -10.87 3.71
CA ILE A 41 1.36 -10.38 4.43
C ILE A 41 0.13 -11.24 4.09
N CYS A 42 -0.10 -11.53 2.81
CA CYS A 42 -1.24 -12.35 2.38
C CYS A 42 -1.22 -13.77 2.97
N VAL A 43 -0.04 -14.39 3.06
CA VAL A 43 0.12 -15.73 3.64
C VAL A 43 -0.13 -15.72 5.15
N LEU A 44 0.38 -14.71 5.84
CA LEU A 44 0.29 -14.62 7.29
C LEU A 44 -1.10 -14.25 7.78
N PHE A 45 -1.79 -13.36 7.08
CA PHE A 45 -3.04 -12.77 7.52
C PHE A 45 -4.14 -12.94 6.47
N PRO A 46 -4.58 -14.18 6.19
CA PRO A 46 -5.55 -14.45 5.13
C PRO A 46 -6.94 -13.86 5.41
N GLY A 47 -7.25 -13.55 6.67
CA GLY A 47 -8.53 -12.94 7.10
C GLY A 47 -8.58 -11.42 7.05
N LEU A 48 -7.56 -10.76 6.49
CA LEU A 48 -7.54 -9.29 6.45
C LEU A 48 -8.73 -8.70 5.70
N ARG A 49 -9.39 -7.75 6.36
CA ARG A 49 -10.46 -6.90 5.83
C ARG A 49 -9.95 -5.49 5.54
N ILE A 50 -9.01 -5.01 6.33
CA ILE A 50 -8.41 -3.68 6.21
C ILE A 50 -6.90 -3.83 6.19
N LEU A 51 -6.28 -3.39 5.11
CA LEU A 51 -4.82 -3.34 4.96
C LEU A 51 -4.38 -1.90 4.70
N GLU A 52 -3.60 -1.36 5.62
CA GLU A 52 -3.03 -0.02 5.51
C GLU A 52 -1.51 -0.10 5.44
N LEU A 53 -0.95 0.16 4.26
CA LEU A 53 0.47 0.30 4.03
C LEU A 53 0.77 1.78 3.86
N GLN A 54 1.14 2.43 4.95
CA GLN A 54 1.26 3.87 5.04
C GLN A 54 2.72 4.30 5.04
N GLY A 55 2.97 5.54 4.62
CA GLY A 55 4.22 6.22 4.90
C GLY A 55 5.31 5.83 3.91
N ILE A 56 5.51 6.66 2.90
CA ILE A 56 6.83 6.78 2.28
C ILE A 56 7.45 8.02 2.91
N ARG A 57 8.67 7.90 3.41
CA ARG A 57 9.42 9.04 4.01
C ARG A 57 10.65 9.39 3.17
N TYR A 58 11.24 8.37 2.56
CA TYR A 58 12.40 8.49 1.69
C TYR A 58 12.13 7.73 0.40
N PHE A 59 12.41 8.35 -0.74
CA PHE A 59 12.12 7.76 -2.04
C PHE A 59 13.39 7.74 -2.90
N ASN A 60 13.97 6.56 -3.13
CA ASN A 60 15.13 6.38 -4.01
C ASN A 60 14.76 5.59 -5.26
N ARG A 61 14.47 6.33 -6.35
CA ARG A 61 14.07 5.78 -7.64
C ARG A 61 15.08 4.81 -8.26
N GLY A 62 16.36 4.93 -7.92
CA GLY A 62 17.41 4.06 -8.47
C GLY A 62 17.57 2.72 -7.75
N GLY A 63 16.97 2.56 -6.57
CA GLY A 63 17.12 1.37 -5.74
C GLY A 63 15.82 0.64 -5.40
N GLU A 64 14.66 1.24 -5.68
CA GLU A 64 13.36 0.61 -5.47
C GLU A 64 12.79 0.09 -6.79
N PRO A 65 12.22 -1.12 -6.83
CA PRO A 65 11.56 -1.63 -8.02
C PRO A 65 10.30 -0.83 -8.33
N GLU A 66 10.04 -0.59 -9.62
CA GLU A 66 8.78 0.02 -10.07
C GLU A 66 7.59 -0.84 -9.59
N SER A 67 6.54 -0.19 -9.11
CA SER A 67 5.35 -0.88 -8.63
C SER A 67 4.57 -1.49 -9.80
N ASP A 68 4.55 -2.82 -9.90
CA ASP A 68 3.78 -3.53 -10.93
C ASP A 68 2.34 -3.77 -10.48
N LEU A 69 1.41 -3.00 -11.05
CA LEU A 69 -0.03 -3.13 -10.83
C LEU A 69 -0.54 -4.57 -10.91
N TYR A 70 -0.15 -5.31 -11.94
CA TYR A 70 -0.70 -6.64 -12.18
C TYR A 70 -0.21 -7.64 -11.12
N THR A 71 1.08 -7.57 -10.76
CA THR A 71 1.63 -8.41 -9.70
C THR A 71 1.02 -8.05 -8.34
N PHE A 72 0.83 -6.77 -8.04
CA PHE A 72 0.13 -6.31 -6.83
C PHE A 72 -1.30 -6.83 -6.76
N ALA A 73 -2.09 -6.59 -7.80
CA ALA A 73 -3.48 -6.98 -7.83
C ALA A 73 -3.65 -8.51 -7.78
N THR A 74 -2.75 -9.27 -8.42
CA THR A 74 -2.72 -10.73 -8.33
C THR A 74 -2.38 -11.19 -6.92
N THR A 75 -1.40 -10.56 -6.26
CA THR A 75 -1.02 -10.91 -4.89
C THR A 75 -2.13 -10.60 -3.89
N LEU A 76 -2.75 -9.43 -4.01
CA LEU A 76 -3.86 -8.99 -3.14
C LEU A 76 -5.15 -9.78 -3.36
N SER A 77 -5.39 -10.33 -4.55
CA SER A 77 -6.57 -11.18 -4.82
C SER A 77 -6.63 -12.45 -3.97
N GLN A 78 -5.51 -12.82 -3.31
CA GLN A 78 -5.46 -13.91 -2.33
C GLN A 78 -6.17 -13.54 -1.02
N LEU A 79 -6.35 -12.24 -0.73
CA LEU A 79 -7.11 -11.75 0.42
C LEU A 79 -8.59 -11.63 0.06
N HIS A 80 -9.32 -12.74 0.16
CA HIS A 80 -10.72 -12.83 -0.26
C HIS A 80 -11.68 -11.92 0.52
N TYR A 81 -11.28 -11.45 1.70
CA TYR A 81 -12.09 -10.62 2.59
C TYR A 81 -11.67 -9.14 2.60
N LEU A 82 -10.70 -8.74 1.77
CA LEU A 82 -10.16 -7.39 1.78
C LEU A 82 -11.21 -6.39 1.28
N GLU A 83 -11.66 -5.51 2.17
CA GLU A 83 -12.69 -4.49 1.92
C GLU A 83 -12.10 -3.08 1.78
N SER A 84 -11.04 -2.78 2.53
CA SER A 84 -10.37 -1.49 2.49
C SER A 84 -8.86 -1.66 2.32
N LEU A 85 -8.31 -0.90 1.39
CA LEU A 85 -6.89 -0.95 1.05
C LEU A 85 -6.32 0.45 0.96
N LYS A 86 -5.27 0.74 1.73
CA LYS A 86 -4.55 2.01 1.67
C LYS A 86 -3.10 1.73 1.30
N LEU A 87 -2.66 2.26 0.15
CA LEU A 87 -1.38 1.96 -0.46
C LEU A 87 -0.50 3.21 -0.61
N ALA A 88 0.64 3.19 0.07
CA ALA A 88 1.79 4.02 -0.23
C ALA A 88 2.65 3.33 -1.30
N VAL A 89 2.36 3.59 -2.57
CA VAL A 89 3.04 3.01 -3.75
C VAL A 89 3.53 4.11 -4.69
N GLU A 90 4.57 3.82 -5.48
CA GLU A 90 4.94 4.71 -6.58
C GLU A 90 3.98 4.50 -7.76
N LEU A 91 3.21 5.53 -8.09
CA LEU A 91 2.39 5.56 -9.29
C LEU A 91 3.16 6.23 -10.43
N LYS A 92 3.07 5.65 -11.63
CA LYS A 92 3.73 6.19 -12.82
C LYS A 92 3.12 7.54 -13.20
N GLU A 93 3.98 8.53 -13.40
CA GLU A 93 3.65 9.80 -14.03
C GLU A 93 3.94 9.68 -15.53
N ASP A 94 3.05 10.20 -16.39
CA ASP A 94 3.32 10.30 -17.84
C ASP A 94 4.33 11.44 -18.08
N PRO A 95 5.54 11.14 -18.58
CA PRO A 95 6.57 12.16 -18.78
C PRO A 95 6.34 13.05 -20.01
N TYR A 96 5.35 12.77 -20.86
CA TYR A 96 5.16 13.46 -22.15
C TYR A 96 4.09 14.57 -22.15
N ARG A 97 3.36 14.78 -21.05
CA ARG A 97 2.47 15.95 -20.87
C ARG A 97 3.26 17.11 -20.24
N ASP A 98 4.15 17.71 -21.03
CA ASP A 98 4.98 18.85 -20.62
C ASP A 98 4.21 20.18 -20.78
N ASP A 99 3.32 20.46 -19.83
CA ASP A 99 2.53 21.69 -19.80
C ASP A 99 3.15 22.77 -18.87
N GLY A 100 4.40 22.60 -18.43
CA GLY A 100 5.11 23.55 -17.55
C GLY A 100 4.58 23.67 -16.10
N LEU A 101 3.40 23.11 -15.83
CA LEU A 101 2.80 22.92 -14.50
C LEU A 101 2.53 21.42 -14.34
N ARG A 102 3.15 20.77 -13.35
CA ARG A 102 2.88 19.37 -13.00
C ARG A 102 1.37 19.19 -12.78
N LYS A 103 0.65 18.69 -13.78
CA LYS A 103 -0.77 18.39 -13.63
C LYS A 103 -0.88 17.09 -12.84
N ILE A 104 -1.48 17.23 -11.66
CA ILE A 104 -1.96 16.16 -10.76
C ILE A 104 -2.76 15.07 -11.52
N GLY A 105 -3.25 15.37 -12.73
CA GLY A 105 -3.98 14.45 -13.61
C GLY A 105 -3.26 13.13 -13.97
N SER A 106 -1.93 13.05 -14.05
CA SER A 106 -1.26 11.77 -14.37
C SER A 106 -1.27 10.77 -13.21
N VAL A 107 -1.20 11.29 -11.97
CA VAL A 107 -1.32 10.47 -10.76
C VAL A 107 -2.78 10.06 -10.56
N ASP A 108 -3.72 10.95 -10.84
CA ASP A 108 -5.16 10.67 -10.79
C ASP A 108 -5.58 9.61 -11.83
N GLU A 109 -5.10 9.70 -13.07
CA GLU A 109 -5.37 8.72 -14.14
C GLU A 109 -4.75 7.34 -13.80
N SER A 110 -3.50 7.33 -13.30
CA SER A 110 -2.82 6.12 -12.85
C SER A 110 -3.54 5.47 -11.65
N SER A 111 -3.87 6.25 -10.62
CA SER A 111 -4.57 5.75 -9.43
C SER A 111 -5.99 5.27 -9.74
N GLN A 112 -6.71 5.94 -10.65
CA GLN A 112 -8.01 5.46 -11.14
C GLN A 112 -7.89 4.12 -11.88
N THR A 113 -6.86 3.97 -12.72
CA THR A 113 -6.58 2.71 -13.44
C THR A 113 -6.26 1.58 -12.46
N TRP A 114 -5.45 1.86 -11.45
CA TRP A 114 -5.17 0.93 -10.37
C TRP A 114 -6.43 0.56 -9.59
N ALA A 115 -7.23 1.54 -9.19
CA ALA A 115 -8.47 1.32 -8.45
C ALA A 115 -9.45 0.40 -9.22
N ASN A 116 -9.64 0.65 -10.52
CA ASN A 116 -10.51 -0.18 -11.37
C ASN A 116 -9.98 -1.62 -11.52
N THR A 117 -8.65 -1.76 -11.66
CA THR A 117 -8.01 -3.07 -11.79
C THR A 117 -8.10 -3.87 -10.51
N LEU A 118 -7.86 -3.23 -9.35
CA LEU A 118 -8.00 -3.83 -8.04
C LEU A 118 -9.46 -4.23 -7.75
N ALA A 119 -10.43 -3.37 -8.08
CA ALA A 119 -11.86 -3.67 -7.95
C ALA A 119 -12.26 -4.92 -8.75
N THR A 120 -11.71 -5.07 -9.96
CA THR A 120 -12.01 -6.22 -10.82
C THR A 120 -11.43 -7.52 -10.27
N ARG A 121 -10.27 -7.47 -9.60
CA ARG A 121 -9.56 -8.65 -9.10
C ARG A 121 -9.87 -9.01 -7.66
N ILE A 122 -10.41 -8.07 -6.88
CA ILE A 122 -10.70 -8.22 -5.46
C ILE A 122 -12.18 -7.88 -5.24
N PRO A 123 -13.11 -8.84 -5.43
CA PRO A 123 -14.56 -8.55 -5.41
C PRO A 123 -15.10 -8.01 -4.08
N ALA A 124 -14.40 -8.29 -2.97
CA ALA A 124 -14.73 -7.78 -1.65
C ALA A 124 -14.34 -6.31 -1.48
N LEU A 125 -13.43 -5.78 -2.31
CA LEU A 125 -12.90 -4.44 -2.15
C LEU A 125 -14.03 -3.40 -2.32
N ARG A 126 -14.09 -2.46 -1.37
CA ARG A 126 -15.08 -1.37 -1.31
C ARG A 126 -14.41 -0.02 -1.36
N SER A 127 -13.17 0.08 -0.89
CA SER A 127 -12.42 1.33 -0.89
C SER A 127 -10.95 1.08 -1.14
N VAL A 128 -10.34 1.96 -1.91
CA VAL A 128 -8.88 2.01 -2.06
C VAL A 128 -8.39 3.44 -1.95
N ALA A 129 -7.26 3.63 -1.27
CA ALA A 129 -6.59 4.92 -1.14
C ALA A 129 -5.15 4.86 -1.62
N PHE A 130 -4.71 5.92 -2.28
CA PHE A 130 -3.33 6.10 -2.70
C PHE A 130 -2.72 7.34 -2.04
N GLU A 131 -1.46 7.23 -1.63
CA GLU A 131 -0.70 8.35 -1.09
C GLU A 131 -0.25 9.29 -2.21
N ILE A 132 -0.54 10.58 -2.07
CA ILE A 132 -0.06 11.64 -2.96
C ILE A 132 0.78 12.60 -2.14
N ARG A 133 2.02 12.82 -2.57
CA ARG A 133 2.92 13.83 -1.99
C ARG A 133 3.76 14.52 -3.04
N ALA A 134 4.06 15.78 -2.79
CA ALA A 134 5.07 16.49 -3.53
C ALA A 134 6.47 16.05 -3.06
N HIS A 135 7.34 15.73 -4.00
CA HIS A 135 8.77 15.51 -3.76
C HIS A 135 9.63 16.71 -4.21
N THR A 136 10.74 16.92 -3.50
CA THR A 136 11.79 17.88 -3.89
C THR A 136 12.83 17.16 -4.76
N GLY A 137 12.67 17.22 -6.08
CA GLY A 137 13.65 16.66 -7.01
C GLY A 137 13.13 16.50 -8.44
N LYS A 138 13.98 16.76 -9.43
CA LYS A 138 13.72 16.57 -10.87
C LYS A 138 14.51 15.41 -11.49
N SER A 139 15.43 14.77 -10.77
CA SER A 139 16.42 13.81 -11.31
C SER A 139 16.30 12.39 -10.73
N ILE A 140 16.86 11.41 -11.43
CA ILE A 140 17.10 10.04 -10.97
C ILE A 140 17.99 10.10 -9.72
N GLY A 141 17.50 9.62 -8.57
CA GLY A 141 18.22 9.67 -7.29
C GLY A 141 17.31 9.73 -6.05
N SER A 142 17.92 9.90 -4.88
CA SER A 142 17.20 10.04 -3.59
C SER A 142 16.45 11.37 -3.52
N ARG A 143 15.15 11.32 -3.21
CA ARG A 143 14.28 12.49 -3.04
C ARG A 143 13.68 12.51 -1.65
N SER A 144 13.58 13.72 -1.09
CA SER A 144 12.83 13.96 0.15
C SER A 144 11.39 14.34 -0.19
N LEU A 145 10.44 13.67 0.46
CA LEU A 145 9.03 14.05 0.41
C LEU A 145 8.80 15.27 1.30
N VAL A 146 7.96 16.21 0.84
CA VAL A 146 7.69 17.45 1.56
C VAL A 146 6.21 17.54 1.91
N GLY A 147 5.95 17.90 3.16
CA GLY A 147 4.59 18.05 3.70
C GLY A 147 3.94 16.75 4.15
N GLU A 148 2.74 16.90 4.70
CA GLU A 148 1.89 15.79 5.15
C GLU A 148 1.37 14.97 3.94
N PRO A 149 1.13 13.65 4.12
CA PRO A 149 0.53 12.84 3.08
C PRO A 149 -0.89 13.30 2.77
N LEU A 150 -1.19 13.49 1.49
CA LEU A 150 -2.57 13.55 1.01
C LEU A 150 -2.98 12.15 0.56
N TRP A 151 -4.22 11.76 0.86
CA TRP A 151 -4.75 10.45 0.49
C TRP A 151 -5.93 10.61 -0.45
N LEU A 152 -5.79 10.08 -1.67
CA LEU A 152 -6.85 10.07 -2.66
C LEU A 152 -7.66 8.78 -2.53
N TRP A 153 -8.93 8.91 -2.14
CA TRP A 153 -9.83 7.79 -1.89
C TRP A 153 -10.76 7.50 -3.09
N TYR A 154 -10.86 6.23 -3.43
CA TYR A 154 -11.80 5.69 -4.41
C TYR A 154 -12.79 4.75 -3.71
N PHE A 155 -14.07 5.08 -3.78
CA PHE A 155 -15.15 4.23 -3.28
C PHE A 155 -15.71 3.37 -4.42
N LEU A 156 -15.48 2.08 -4.32
CA LEU A 156 -15.78 1.10 -5.36
C LEU A 156 -17.20 0.57 -5.13
N SER A 157 -18.15 0.99 -5.97
CA SER A 157 -19.52 0.50 -5.85
C SER A 157 -19.60 -0.93 -6.38
N HIS A 158 -19.80 -1.90 -5.50
CA HIS A 158 -20.41 -3.16 -5.89
C HIS A 158 -21.86 -3.15 -5.45
N LYS A 159 -22.77 -3.38 -6.39
CA LYS A 159 -24.17 -3.73 -6.10
C LYS A 159 -24.17 -4.90 -5.11
N ARG A 160 -24.33 -4.64 -3.81
CA ARG A 160 -24.90 -5.56 -2.83
C ARG A 160 -25.18 -4.83 -1.52
N ASP A 161 -26.38 -5.07 -1.05
CA ASP A 161 -27.10 -4.42 0.04
C ASP A 161 -26.37 -4.34 1.38
N LYS A 162 -26.90 -3.41 2.18
CA LYS A 162 -26.71 -3.19 3.61
C LYS A 162 -26.53 -4.49 4.40
N HIS A 163 -25.52 -4.58 5.28
CA HIS A 163 -25.71 -4.62 6.74
C HIS A 163 -24.44 -4.96 7.55
N VAL A 164 -24.35 -4.31 8.72
CA VAL A 164 -23.62 -4.64 9.96
C VAL A 164 -22.09 -4.50 9.96
N MET A 165 -21.62 -3.33 10.42
CA MET A 165 -20.35 -3.19 11.13
C MET A 165 -20.46 -3.93 12.47
N ARG A 166 -19.74 -5.04 12.64
CA ARG A 166 -19.25 -5.46 13.96
C ARG A 166 -17.89 -4.80 14.18
N ARG A 167 -17.73 -4.17 15.35
CA ARG A 167 -16.44 -3.63 15.80
C ARG A 167 -15.50 -4.80 16.01
N SER A 168 -14.44 -4.84 15.21
CA SER A 168 -13.28 -5.71 15.37
C SER A 168 -12.25 -5.01 16.23
N ASP A 169 -11.53 -5.79 17.02
CA ASP A 169 -10.53 -5.38 18.00
C ASP A 169 -9.52 -4.38 17.41
N GLU A 170 -9.00 -3.50 18.27
CA GLU A 170 -8.19 -2.35 17.90
C GLU A 170 -7.11 -2.69 16.85
N PRO A 171 -6.89 -1.84 15.84
CA PRO A 171 -5.89 -2.08 14.80
C PRO A 171 -4.55 -2.39 15.43
N LEU A 172 -3.92 -3.48 14.99
CA LEU A 172 -2.54 -3.74 15.33
C LEU A 172 -1.67 -2.73 14.55
N ASP A 173 -1.25 -1.66 15.23
CA ASP A 173 -0.44 -0.58 14.66
C ASP A 173 1.05 -0.94 14.76
N TRP A 174 1.69 -1.21 13.62
CA TRP A 174 3.13 -1.45 13.56
C TRP A 174 3.86 -0.24 13.00
N ASP A 175 4.46 0.52 13.91
CA ASP A 175 5.45 1.53 13.60
C ASP A 175 6.83 0.88 13.45
N PHE A 176 7.32 0.70 12.21
CA PHE A 176 8.71 0.30 11.96
C PHE A 176 9.71 1.45 12.11
N LEU A 177 9.32 2.48 12.87
CA LEU A 177 10.19 3.58 13.26
C LEU A 177 11.11 3.12 14.38
N ASP A 178 12.26 2.65 13.94
CA ASP A 178 13.55 2.75 14.59
C ASP A 178 13.58 3.67 15.83
N LYS A 179 13.36 3.08 17.01
CA LYS A 179 13.77 3.65 18.29
C LYS A 179 15.03 2.96 18.83
N SER A 180 15.86 2.37 17.96
CA SER A 180 17.08 1.69 18.40
C SER A 180 18.21 1.72 17.35
N PHE A 181 18.58 2.91 16.89
CA PHE A 181 19.93 3.19 16.40
C PHE A 181 20.41 4.53 16.96
N ARG A 182 20.94 4.47 18.19
CA ARG A 182 22.03 5.34 18.61
C ARG A 182 23.32 4.53 18.46
N TRP A 183 24.25 5.00 17.63
CA TRP A 183 25.67 4.75 17.85
C TRP A 183 26.19 5.88 18.74
#